data_AF-A0A0G0I4S7-F1
#
_entry.id   AF-A0A0G0I4S7-F1
#
_cell.length_a   1.000
_cell.length_b   1.000
_cell.length_c   1.000
_cell.angle_alpha   90.00
_cell.angle_beta   90.00
_cell.angle_gamma   90.00
#
_symmetry.space_group_name_H-M   'P 1'
#
loop_
_entity.id
_entity.type
_entity.pdbx_description
1 polymer ?
#
loop_
_entity_poly.entity_id
_entity_poly.type
_entity_poly.pdbx_seq_one_letter_code
_entity_poly.pdbx_strand_id
1 'polypeptide(L)' 'LKPEEKYELRGLVNNVTFPEGAVVVEDKLYVYYGGADSSCCLAICNLNRLLDYLIKLAS' A
#
# COMPACT_ATOMS: atom_id res chain seq x y z
N LEU A 1 -0.17 4.17 3.26
CA LEU A 1 -0.32 2.76 3.65
C LEU A 1 0.30 2.61 5.03
N LYS A 2 -0.43 2.04 5.98
CA LYS A 2 0.04 1.75 7.34
C LYS A 2 -0.72 0.52 7.86
N PRO A 3 -0.21 -0.20 8.88
CA PRO A 3 -0.91 -1.34 9.46
C PRO A 3 -2.25 -0.94 10.10
N GLU A 4 -3.34 -1.55 9.65
CA GLU A 4 -4.69 -1.39 10.20
C GLU A 4 -5.41 -2.74 10.29
N GLU A 5 -5.19 -3.62 9.32
CA GLU A 5 -5.84 -4.92 9.24
C GLU A 5 -5.19 -5.97 10.14
N LYS A 6 -5.95 -6.99 10.56
CA LYS A 6 -5.44 -8.03 11.50
C LYS A 6 -4.17 -8.72 10.98
N TYR A 7 -4.09 -8.95 9.68
CA TYR A 7 -2.95 -9.59 9.01
C TYR A 7 -1.73 -8.67 8.84
N GLU A 8 -1.86 -7.37 9.13
CA GLU A 8 -0.77 -6.38 9.14
C GLU A 8 -0.31 -6.09 10.56
N LEU A 9 -1.24 -6.17 11.52
CA LEU A 9 -0.97 -5.93 12.94
C LEU A 9 -0.32 -7.14 13.62
N ARG A 10 -0.59 -8.36 13.14
CA ARG A 10 -0.13 -9.60 13.79
C ARG A 10 0.41 -10.61 12.78
N GLY A 11 1.65 -11.06 13.01
CA GLY A 11 2.33 -12.05 12.18
C GLY A 11 3.71 -12.38 12.74
N LEU A 12 4.66 -12.72 11.86
CA LEU A 12 6.05 -12.97 12.25
C LEU A 12 6.70 -11.70 12.80
N VAL A 13 6.38 -10.54 12.20
CA VAL A 13 6.74 -9.22 12.69
C VAL A 13 5.48 -8.37 12.80
N ASN A 14 5.13 -7.92 14.00
CA ASN A 14 3.89 -7.18 14.23
C ASN A 14 3.94 -5.75 13.67
N ASN A 15 2.79 -5.24 13.24
CA ASN A 15 2.60 -3.86 12.75
C ASN A 15 3.46 -3.55 11.52
N VAL A 16 3.42 -4.40 10.50
CA VAL A 16 4.18 -4.22 9.26
C VAL A 16 3.24 -4.17 8.06
N THR A 17 3.43 -3.13 7.25
CA THR A 17 3.04 -3.06 5.84
C THR A 17 4.28 -2.65 5.05
N PHE A 18 4.77 -3.50 4.15
CA PHE A 18 6.01 -3.23 3.41
C PHE A 18 5.80 -3.40 1.90
N PRO A 19 5.74 -2.31 1.11
CA PRO A 19 5.51 -2.40 -0.34
C PRO A 19 6.72 -2.98 -1.07
N GLU A 20 6.47 -3.95 -1.95
CA GLU A 20 7.51 -4.72 -2.66
C GLU A 20 7.37 -4.67 -4.19
N GLY A 21 6.17 -4.36 -4.68
CA GLY A 21 5.92 -4.23 -6.11
C GLY A 21 4.71 -3.37 -6.39
N ALA A 22 4.69 -2.72 -7.56
CA ALA A 22 3.55 -1.97 -8.02
C ALA A 22 3.36 -2.10 -9.53
N VAL A 23 2.12 -2.05 -9.97
CA VAL A 23 1.76 -2.02 -11.39
C VAL A 23 0.61 -1.05 -11.60
N VAL A 24 0.67 -0.32 -12.71
CA VAL A 24 -0.43 0.55 -13.15
C VAL A 24 -1.22 -0.20 -14.20
N VAL A 25 -2.53 -0.35 -13.96
CA VAL A 25 -3.47 -0.89 -14.94
C VAL A 25 -4.54 0.18 -15.13
N GLU A 26 -4.61 0.72 -16.34
CA GLU A 26 -5.43 1.89 -16.68
C GLU A 26 -5.11 3.08 -15.74
N ASP A 27 -6.07 3.54 -14.94
CA ASP A 27 -5.95 4.66 -14.01
C ASP A 27 -5.71 4.24 -12.56
N LYS A 28 -5.52 2.93 -12.31
CA LYS A 28 -5.35 2.36 -10.98
C LYS A 28 -3.91 1.93 -10.72
N LEU A 29 -3.37 2.38 -9.60
CA LEU A 29 -2.14 1.89 -9.02
C LEU A 29 -2.45 0.71 -8.09
N TYR A 30 -1.89 -0.44 -8.43
CA TYR A 30 -1.91 -1.66 -7.63
C TYR A 30 -0.57 -1.75 -6.91
N VAL A 31 -0.57 -1.80 -5.57
CA VAL A 31 0.63 -1.93 -4.74
C VAL A 31 0.57 -3.26 -3.99
N TYR A 32 1.46 -4.17 -4.34
CA TYR A 32 1.68 -5.42 -3.62
C TYR A 32 2.64 -5.18 -2.45
N TYR A 33 2.27 -5.69 -1.28
CA TYR A 33 3.00 -5.44 -0.05
C TYR A 33 2.95 -6.63 0.91
N GLY A 34 4.01 -6.81 1.68
CA GLY A 34 4.06 -7.75 2.80
C GLY A 34 3.27 -7.23 4.01
N GLY A 35 2.43 -8.08 4.58
CA GLY A 35 1.69 -7.86 5.83
C GLY A 35 2.26 -8.71 6.95
N ALA A 36 2.75 -8.05 8.01
CA ALA A 36 3.31 -8.68 9.21
C ALA A 36 4.33 -9.81 8.97
N ASP A 37 5.16 -9.70 7.93
CA ASP A 37 6.11 -10.74 7.44
C ASP A 37 5.49 -12.14 7.32
N SER A 38 4.19 -12.18 6.99
CA SER A 38 3.39 -13.41 7.03
C SER A 38 2.39 -13.55 5.89
N SER A 39 2.02 -12.44 5.26
CA SER A 39 0.99 -12.39 4.20
C SER A 39 1.46 -11.54 3.02
N CYS A 40 1.10 -11.94 1.79
CA CYS A 40 1.16 -11.07 0.62
C CYS A 40 -0.19 -10.38 0.45
N CYS A 41 -0.19 -9.06 0.34
CA CYS A 41 -1.37 -8.21 0.33
C CYS A 41 -1.38 -7.29 -0.90
N LEU A 42 -2.53 -6.68 -1.19
CA LEU A 42 -2.71 -5.75 -2.31
C LEU A 42 -3.55 -4.54 -1.89
N ALA A 43 -3.03 -3.35 -2.13
CA ALA A 43 -3.75 -2.08 -2.02
C ALA A 43 -3.95 -1.47 -3.41
N ILE A 44 -5.11 -0.85 -3.65
CA ILE A 44 -5.45 -0.25 -4.95
C ILE A 44 -5.92 1.18 -4.73
N CYS A 45 -5.40 2.13 -5.50
CA CYS A 45 -5.91 3.50 -5.55
C CYS A 45 -5.91 4.05 -6.97
N ASN A 46 -6.63 5.14 -7.21
CA ASN A 46 -6.53 5.87 -8.48
C ASN A 46 -5.22 6.67 -8.50
N LEU A 47 -4.42 6.49 -9.55
CA LEU A 47 -3.09 7.09 -9.68
C LEU A 47 -3.15 8.61 -9.78
N ASN A 48 -4.05 9.15 -10.60
CA ASN A 48 -4.19 10.60 -10.79
C ASN A 48 -4.58 11.29 -9.48
N ARG A 49 -5.51 10.71 -8.71
CA ARG A 49 -5.89 11.24 -7.39
C ARG A 49 -4.73 11.23 -6.40
N LEU A 50 -3.87 10.21 -6.44
CA LEU A 50 -2.67 10.15 -5.60
C LEU A 50 -1.67 11.25 -6.00
N LEU A 51 -1.40 11.42 -7.29
CA LEU A 51 -0.49 12.45 -7.79
C LEU A 51 -1.00 13.86 -7.46
N ASP A 52 -2.29 14.12 -7.67
CA ASP A 52 -2.92 15.39 -7.31
C ASP A 52 -2.77 15.70 -5.81
N TYR A 53 -2.94 14.69 -4.96
CA TYR A 53 -2.76 14.83 -3.52
C TYR A 53 -1.31 15.18 -3.17
N LEU A 54 -0.33 14.49 -3.78
CA LEU A 54 1.09 14.74 -3.54
C LEU A 54 1.52 16.13 -4.03
N ILE A 55 1.04 16.57 -5.19
CA ILE A 55 1.34 17.91 -5.73
C ILE A 55 0.78 18.99 -4.80
N LYS A 56 -0.46 18.84 -4.32
CA LYS A 56 -1.08 19.78 -3.38
C LYS A 56 -0.38 19.84 -2.01
N LEU A 57 0.25 18.75 -1.58
CA LEU A 57 1.05 18.74 -0.35
C LEU A 57 2.39 19.45 -0.52
N ALA A 58 2.91 19.50 -1.74
CA ALA A 58 4.21 20.11 -2.05
C ALA A 58 4.15 21.62 -2.32
N SER A 59 2.95 22.17 -2.47
CA SER A 59 2.66 23.61 -2.61
C SER A 59 2.34 24.24 -1.26
#